data_AF-A0A163X2Q8-F1
#
_entry.id   AF-A0A163X2Q8-F1
#
_cell.length_a   1.000
_cell.length_b   1.000
_cell.length_c   1.000
_cell.angle_alpha   90.00
_cell.angle_beta   90.00
_cell.angle_gamma   90.00
#
_symmetry.space_group_name_H-M   'P 1'
#
loop_
_entity.id
_entity.type
_entity.pdbx_description
1 polymer ?
#
loop_
_entity_poly.entity_id
_entity_poly.type
_entity_poly.pdbx_seq_one_letter_code
_entity_poly.pdbx_strand_id
1 'polypeptide(L)'
;MSKEAFALSIKQAALTVCALRRLDMDYKIALNTSATPVFQLVKFQYGMDIEGNDEKLDEQRFIRFLGYKISEITLEACKEILPPNVELTIQKIKDKLNP
;
A
#
# COMPACT_ATOMS: atom_id res chain seq x y z
N MET A 1 17.18 -0.05 4.27
CA MET A 1 16.68 -0.56 2.98
C MET A 1 16.72 0.68 2.17
N SER A 2 17.46 0.69 1.07
CA SER A 2 17.48 1.89 0.25
C SER A 2 16.03 2.27 -0.11
N LYS A 3 15.74 3.56 -0.25
CA LYS A 3 14.46 4.06 -0.76
C LYS A 3 13.94 3.27 -1.97
N GLU A 4 14.87 2.80 -2.80
CA GLU A 4 14.60 1.95 -3.98
C GLU A 4 14.01 0.59 -3.62
N ALA A 5 14.55 -0.12 -2.62
CA ALA A 5 14.04 -1.42 -2.22
C ALA A 5 12.69 -1.33 -1.48
N PHE A 6 12.44 -0.22 -0.77
CA PHE A 6 11.11 0.08 -0.23
C PHE A 6 10.10 0.28 -1.37
N ALA A 7 10.45 1.16 -2.32
CA ALA A 7 9.62 1.45 -3.48
C ALA A 7 9.34 0.19 -4.32
N LEU A 8 10.35 -0.68 -4.49
CA LEU A 8 10.20 -1.96 -5.17
C LEU A 8 9.21 -2.87 -4.44
N SER A 9 9.28 -2.96 -3.11
CA SER A 9 8.38 -3.78 -2.31
C SER A 9 6.92 -3.31 -2.42
N ILE A 10 6.69 -1.99 -2.36
CA ILE A 10 5.36 -1.39 -2.56
C ILE A 10 4.84 -1.67 -3.98
N LYS A 11 5.71 -1.53 -5.00
CA LYS A 11 5.35 -1.78 -6.40
C LYS A 11 5.00 -3.25 -6.64
N GLN A 12 5.78 -4.18 -6.08
CA GLN A 12 5.50 -5.61 -6.16
C GLN A 12 4.15 -5.92 -5.50
N ALA A 13 3.89 -5.39 -4.30
CA ALA A 13 2.61 -5.56 -3.63
C ALA A 13 1.43 -5.05 -4.49
N ALA A 14 1.57 -3.89 -5.15
CA ALA A 14 0.53 -3.37 -6.04
C ALA A 14 0.27 -4.31 -7.23
N LEU A 15 1.32 -4.85 -7.86
CA LEU A 15 1.17 -5.83 -8.94
C LEU A 15 0.53 -7.14 -8.44
N THR A 16 0.82 -7.55 -7.21
CA THR A 16 0.16 -8.70 -6.57
C THR A 16 -1.32 -8.44 -6.35
N VAL A 17 -1.72 -7.25 -5.91
CA VAL A 17 -3.15 -6.87 -5.81
C VAL A 17 -3.83 -7.01 -7.17
N CYS A 18 -3.21 -6.49 -8.24
CA CYS A 18 -3.75 -6.62 -9.60
C CYS A 18 -3.93 -8.10 -10.01
N ALA A 19 -2.94 -8.96 -9.73
CA ALA A 19 -3.02 -10.38 -10.04
C ALA A 19 -4.14 -11.09 -9.26
N LEU A 20 -4.26 -10.83 -7.96
CA LEU A 20 -5.30 -11.41 -7.11
C LEU A 20 -6.70 -10.94 -7.51
N ARG A 21 -6.85 -9.68 -7.93
CA ARG A 21 -8.12 -9.14 -8.45
C ARG A 21 -8.56 -9.81 -9.75
N ARG A 22 -7.61 -10.19 -10.62
CA ARG A 22 -7.93 -10.99 -11.83
C ARG A 22 -8.40 -12.41 -11.50
N LEU A 23 -8.10 -12.90 -10.30
CA LEU A 23 -8.60 -14.17 -9.76
C LEU A 23 -9.89 -13.98 -8.92
N ASP A 24 -10.57 -12.85 -9.10
CA ASP A 24 -11.85 -12.50 -8.45
C ASP A 24 -11.80 -12.41 -6.90
N MET A 25 -10.60 -12.20 -6.32
CA MET A 25 -10.47 -11.94 -4.89
C MET A 25 -10.99 -10.55 -4.53
N ASP A 26 -11.72 -10.37 -3.43
CA ASP A 26 -12.15 -9.05 -2.96
C ASP A 26 -10.95 -8.08 -2.79
N TYR A 27 -11.16 -6.82 -3.15
CA TYR A 27 -10.09 -5.82 -3.15
C TYR A 27 -9.47 -5.60 -1.77
N LYS A 28 -10.27 -5.56 -0.70
CA LYS A 28 -9.72 -5.36 0.66
C LYS A 28 -8.90 -6.56 1.08
N ILE A 29 -9.34 -7.77 0.73
CA ILE A 29 -8.60 -9.01 0.99
C ILE A 29 -7.27 -8.99 0.21
N ALA A 30 -7.32 -8.74 -1.11
CA ALA A 30 -6.13 -8.68 -1.95
C ALA A 30 -5.11 -7.63 -1.46
N LEU A 31 -5.59 -6.45 -1.06
CA LEU A 31 -4.77 -5.39 -0.49
C LEU A 31 -4.11 -5.84 0.83
N ASN A 32 -4.87 -6.44 1.75
CA ASN A 32 -4.33 -6.91 3.02
C ASN A 32 -3.29 -8.03 2.84
N THR A 33 -3.59 -9.00 1.96
CA THR A 33 -2.68 -10.10 1.61
C THR A 33 -1.36 -9.58 1.03
N SER A 34 -1.42 -8.52 0.21
CA SER A 34 -0.23 -7.95 -0.45
C SER A 34 0.53 -6.95 0.44
N ALA A 35 -0.16 -6.24 1.35
CA ALA A 35 0.44 -5.25 2.25
C ALA A 35 1.11 -5.87 3.47
N THR A 36 0.62 -7.03 3.94
CA THR A 36 1.16 -7.71 5.13
C THR A 36 2.67 -8.02 4.99
N PRO A 37 3.15 -8.60 3.88
CA PRO A 37 4.59 -8.82 3.68
C PRO A 37 5.42 -7.55 3.70
N VAL A 38 4.91 -6.45 3.13
CA VAL A 38 5.60 -5.15 3.13
C VAL A 38 5.69 -4.59 4.56
N PHE A 39 4.60 -4.68 5.32
CA PHE A 39 4.59 -4.28 6.72
C PHE A 39 5.60 -5.09 7.54
N GLN A 40 5.61 -6.42 7.38
CA GLN A 40 6.57 -7.28 8.08
C GLN A 40 8.01 -6.95 7.70
N LEU A 41 8.30 -6.74 6.41
CA LEU A 41 9.62 -6.33 5.92
C LEU A 41 10.12 -5.06 6.59
N VAL A 42 9.28 -4.02 6.66
CA VAL A 42 9.68 -2.76 7.30
C VAL A 42 9.84 -2.95 8.81
N LYS A 43 8.85 -3.56 9.47
CA LYS A 43 8.85 -3.79 10.92
C LYS A 43 10.10 -4.56 11.38
N PHE A 44 10.46 -5.65 10.70
CA PHE A 44 11.59 -6.48 11.09
C PHE A 44 12.95 -5.84 10.80
N GLN A 45 13.06 -5.09 9.70
CA GLN A 45 14.36 -4.66 9.22
C GLN A 45 14.74 -3.25 9.70
N TYR A 46 13.76 -2.41 10.05
CA TYR A 46 13.98 -0.99 10.43
C TYR A 46 13.16 -0.54 11.64
N GLY A 47 12.36 -1.41 12.25
CA GLY A 47 11.31 -0.96 13.15
C GLY A 47 10.20 -0.24 12.37
N MET A 48 9.54 0.74 12.99
CA MET A 48 8.49 1.53 12.32
C MET A 48 9.02 2.86 11.76
N ASP A 49 10.34 2.95 11.56
CA ASP A 49 11.02 4.09 10.96
C ASP A 49 11.07 3.91 9.44
N ILE A 50 10.60 4.91 8.69
CA ILE A 50 10.67 4.92 7.22
C ILE A 50 11.64 6.01 6.81
N GLU A 51 12.61 5.66 5.97
CA GLU A 51 13.54 6.63 5.43
C GLU A 51 12.82 7.72 4.60
N GLY A 52 12.94 8.98 5.03
CA GLY A 52 12.20 10.12 4.44
C GLY A 52 10.90 10.46 5.16
N ASN A 53 10.61 9.82 6.30
CA ASN A 53 9.59 10.23 7.25
C ASN A 53 10.23 10.33 8.64
N ASP A 54 10.27 11.54 9.22
CA ASP A 54 10.96 11.79 10.50
C ASP A 54 10.17 11.28 11.72
N GLU A 55 8.97 10.75 11.52
CA GLU A 55 8.09 10.26 12.56
C GLU A 55 8.06 8.72 12.63
N LYS A 56 8.25 8.19 13.85
CA LYS A 56 7.82 6.82 14.20
C LYS A 56 6.31 6.76 14.13
N LEU A 57 5.81 6.00 13.16
CA LEU A 57 4.38 5.71 13.07
C LEU A 57 4.01 4.58 14.02
N ASP A 58 2.85 4.67 14.68
CA ASP A 58 2.26 3.48 15.31
C ASP A 58 1.86 2.45 14.25
N GLU A 59 1.75 1.18 14.65
CA GLU A 59 1.51 0.07 13.72
C GLU A 59 0.25 0.28 12.87
N GLN A 60 -0.83 0.79 13.44
CA GLN A 60 -2.08 0.98 12.70
C GLN A 60 -1.96 2.11 11.68
N ARG A 61 -1.33 3.23 12.04
CA ARG A 61 -1.05 4.32 11.10
C ARG A 61 -0.14 3.86 9.98
N PHE A 62 0.89 3.07 10.31
CA PHE A 62 1.83 2.58 9.31
C PHE A 62 1.18 1.59 8.33
N ILE A 63 0.39 0.64 8.82
CA ILE A 63 -0.39 -0.27 7.95
C ILE A 63 -1.31 0.53 7.02
N ARG A 64 -1.98 1.57 7.54
CA ARG A 64 -2.84 2.44 6.72
C ARG A 64 -2.04 3.19 5.66
N PHE A 65 -0.88 3.72 6.02
CA PHE A 65 0.02 4.41 5.08
C PHE A 65 0.50 3.47 3.96
N LEU A 66 0.94 2.26 4.30
CA LEU A 66 1.36 1.26 3.31
C LEU A 66 0.18 0.85 2.41
N GLY A 67 -0.98 0.57 3.01
CA GLY A 67 -2.18 0.22 2.25
C GLY A 67 -2.60 1.33 1.29
N TYR A 68 -2.48 2.59 1.69
CA TYR A 68 -2.70 3.75 0.82
C TYR A 68 -1.70 3.77 -0.34
N LYS A 69 -0.39 3.66 -0.08
CA LYS A 69 0.64 3.68 -1.12
C LYS A 69 0.51 2.55 -2.14
N ILE A 70 0.20 1.34 -1.66
CA ILE A 70 -0.07 0.20 -2.53
C ILE A 70 -1.33 0.48 -3.38
N SER A 71 -2.38 1.04 -2.78
CA SER A 71 -3.61 1.38 -3.50
C SER A 71 -3.39 2.43 -4.60
N GLU A 72 -2.58 3.47 -4.36
CA GLU A 72 -2.21 4.47 -5.38
C GLU A 72 -1.58 3.80 -6.60
N ILE A 73 -0.55 2.98 -6.40
CA ILE A 73 0.15 2.30 -7.50
C ILE A 73 -0.77 1.28 -8.19
N THR A 74 -1.61 0.59 -7.42
CA THR A 74 -2.57 -0.38 -7.98
C THR A 74 -3.57 0.32 -8.91
N LEU A 75 -4.06 1.51 -8.54
CA LEU A 75 -4.95 2.32 -9.35
C LEU A 75 -4.32 2.69 -10.70
N GLU A 76 -3.05 3.07 -10.70
CA GLU A 76 -2.31 3.39 -11.92
C GLU A 76 -2.04 2.12 -12.77
N ALA A 77 -1.65 1.02 -12.13
CA ALA A 77 -1.21 -0.19 -12.82
C ALA A 77 -2.38 -1.04 -13.38
N CYS A 78 -3.56 -0.98 -12.77
CA CYS A 78 -4.68 -1.85 -13.15
C CYS A 78 -6.07 -1.24 -12.88
N LYS A 79 -6.28 0.02 -13.28
CA LYS A 79 -7.55 0.75 -13.09
C LYS A 79 -8.81 -0.03 -13.51
N GLU A 80 -8.74 -0.76 -14.62
CA GLU A 80 -9.89 -1.43 -15.25
C GLU A 80 -10.52 -2.56 -14.41
N ILE A 81 -9.75 -3.16 -13.49
CA ILE A 81 -10.20 -4.29 -12.67
C ILE A 81 -10.55 -3.89 -11.22
N LEU A 82 -10.36 -2.61 -10.89
CA LEU A 82 -10.64 -2.08 -9.57
C LEU A 82 -12.07 -1.56 -9.48
N PRO A 83 -12.76 -1.79 -8.35
CA PRO A 83 -14.08 -1.25 -8.19
C PRO A 83 -14.04 0.29 -8.06
N PRO A 84 -15.04 1.03 -8.59
CA PRO A 84 -15.01 2.50 -8.67
C PRO A 84 -14.89 3.22 -7.32
N ASN A 85 -15.33 2.56 -6.25
CA ASN A 85 -15.25 3.05 -4.89
C ASN A 85 -13.79 3.15 -4.36
N VAL A 86 -12.84 2.44 -4.96
CA VAL A 86 -11.43 2.48 -4.58
C VAL A 86 -10.82 3.83 -4.90
N GLU A 87 -11.03 4.33 -6.12
CA GLU A 87 -10.55 5.65 -6.56
C GLU A 87 -11.05 6.76 -5.63
N LEU A 88 -12.35 6.76 -5.31
CA LEU A 88 -12.95 7.69 -4.35
C LEU A 88 -12.37 7.56 -2.94
N THR A 89 -12.04 6.34 -2.50
CA THR A 89 -11.49 6.10 -1.16
C THR A 89 -10.05 6.59 -1.08
N ILE A 90 -9.23 6.33 -2.10
CA ILE A 90 -7.84 6.81 -2.19
C ILE A 90 -7.84 8.34 -2.17
N GLN A 91 -8.69 8.98 -2.99
CA GLN A 91 -8.76 10.45 -3.02
C GLN A 91 -9.10 11.04 -1.65
N LYS A 92 -10.11 10.49 -0.95
CA LYS A 92 -10.48 10.93 0.41
C LYS A 92 -9.35 10.76 1.43
N ILE A 93 -8.50 9.75 1.28
CA ILE A 93 -7.35 9.54 2.16
C ILE A 93 -6.24 10.54 1.80
N LYS A 94 -6.00 10.77 0.51
CA LYS A 94 -5.05 11.77 0.02
C LYS A 94 -5.37 13.16 0.54
N ASP A 95 -6.63 13.56 0.47
CA ASP A 95 -7.12 14.85 0.98
C ASP A 95 -6.98 15.00 2.51
N LYS A 96 -6.91 13.88 3.24
CA LYS A 96 -6.66 13.87 4.70
C LYS A 96 -5.18 13.84 5.06
N LEU A 97 -4.34 13.34 4.17
CA LEU A 97 -2.89 13.23 4.34
C LEU A 97 -2.15 14.48 3.84
N ASN A 98 -2.75 15.24 2.92
CA ASN A 98 -2.27 16.54 2.49
C ASN A 98 -2.99 17.65 3.29
N PRO A 99 -2.38 18.25 4.33
CA PRO A 99 -2.87 19.49 4.94
C PRO A 99 -2.73 20.69 3.99
#